data_AF-A0A3B9EAW3-F1
#
_entry.id   AF-A0A3B9EAW3-F1
#
_cell.length_a   1.000
_cell.length_b   1.000
_cell.length_c   1.000
_cell.angle_alpha   90.00
_cell.angle_beta   90.00
_cell.angle_gamma   90.00
#
_symmetry.space_group_name_H-M   'P 1'
#
loop_
_entity.id
_entity.type
_entity.pdbx_description
1 polymer ?
#
loop_
_entity_poly.entity_id
_entity_poly.type
_entity_poly.pdbx_seq_one_letter_code
_entity_poly.pdbx_strand_id
1 'polypeptide(L)'
;MAKKKRLVEAVAKQIDKKLMRIREAAEWLALKVTEVYAQKQRSLQTIDKAAFSQDSTGVFLKRLPDGGSALFVSTIFPLTEDIREVAYLTEALNEPFKKVCGEVDGVLQVYYNEKHCLTRIFPFFDVTLQFDPQLKITDFPFYYLADDRHNPQKSAIWMNEPYVDPAGRGIVISVLAPVYIDSELEGVVGIDVCVHDLQAALDRELKDVPFLITTDEGAFISIHKRLEPLLDLYPKPPASDIGYATTPQAFNTSKNLFMSPSRAVRKLFRLFSTTNECAIKIGHDTFDFYKVSIPEIKWFMLVNLSE
;
A
#
# COMPACT_ATOMS: atom_id res chain seq x y z
N MET A 1 6.11 -32.87 7.96
CA MET A 1 6.34 -31.55 8.62
C MET A 1 7.57 -30.79 8.11
N ALA A 2 8.81 -31.31 8.21
CA ALA A 2 10.02 -30.54 7.86
C ALA A 2 10.06 -30.01 6.40
N LYS A 3 9.59 -30.78 5.43
CA LYS A 3 9.47 -30.34 4.02
C LYS A 3 8.49 -29.17 3.85
N LYS A 4 7.34 -29.20 4.54
CA LYS A 4 6.36 -28.10 4.56
C LYS A 4 7.00 -26.84 5.14
N LYS A 5 7.67 -26.93 6.31
CA LYS A 5 8.38 -25.80 6.93
C LYS A 5 9.38 -25.13 5.97
N ARG A 6 10.27 -25.91 5.35
CA ARG A 6 11.26 -25.39 4.38
C ARG A 6 10.60 -24.70 3.19
N LEU A 7 9.48 -25.22 2.69
CA LEU A 7 8.72 -24.57 1.61
C LEU A 7 8.19 -23.22 2.07
N VAL A 8 7.54 -23.16 3.24
CA VAL A 8 6.95 -21.92 3.78
C VAL A 8 8.02 -20.86 4.06
N GLU A 9 9.14 -21.24 4.65
CA GLU A 9 10.30 -20.35 4.85
C GLU A 9 10.84 -19.81 3.53
N ALA A 10 10.95 -20.66 2.51
CA ALA A 10 11.41 -20.25 1.19
C ALA A 10 10.44 -19.26 0.52
N VAL A 11 9.13 -19.50 0.61
CA VAL A 11 8.09 -18.61 0.07
C VAL A 11 8.08 -17.27 0.81
N ALA A 12 8.13 -17.27 2.15
CA ALA A 12 8.21 -16.04 2.94
C ALA A 12 9.44 -15.20 2.55
N LYS A 13 10.60 -15.85 2.40
CA LYS A 13 11.84 -15.18 1.96
C LYS A 13 11.74 -14.62 0.53
N GLN A 14 10.99 -15.27 -0.37
CA GLN A 14 10.76 -14.73 -1.71
C GLN A 14 9.86 -13.50 -1.68
N ILE A 15 8.78 -13.53 -0.89
CA ILE A 15 7.87 -12.38 -0.71
C ILE A 15 8.63 -11.21 -0.11
N ASP A 16 9.38 -11.44 0.97
CA ASP A 16 10.21 -10.43 1.63
C ASP A 16 11.18 -9.76 0.65
N LYS A 17 11.84 -10.55 -0.22
CA LYS A 17 12.70 -10.02 -1.30
C LYS A 17 11.96 -9.19 -2.33
N LYS A 18 10.72 -9.55 -2.67
CA LYS A 18 9.91 -8.74 -3.60
C LYS A 18 9.54 -7.42 -2.96
N LEU A 19 9.08 -7.43 -1.71
CA LEU A 19 8.74 -6.21 -0.96
C LEU A 19 9.97 -5.30 -0.80
N MET A 20 11.16 -5.85 -0.51
CA MET A 20 12.40 -5.06 -0.45
C MET A 20 12.69 -4.32 -1.76
N ARG A 21 12.50 -4.99 -2.91
CA ARG A 21 12.67 -4.36 -4.24
C ARG A 21 11.66 -3.24 -4.49
N ILE A 22 10.43 -3.39 -3.99
CA ILE A 22 9.40 -2.38 -4.12
C ILE A 22 9.73 -1.15 -3.26
N ARG A 23 10.23 -1.35 -2.02
CA ARG A 23 10.76 -0.25 -1.19
C ARG A 23 11.91 0.48 -1.87
N GLU A 24 12.88 -0.26 -2.42
CA GLU A 24 14.01 0.31 -3.18
C GLU A 24 13.52 1.11 -4.41
N ALA A 25 12.46 0.66 -5.09
CA ALA A 25 11.84 1.39 -6.19
C ALA A 25 11.18 2.69 -5.71
N ALA A 26 10.55 2.70 -4.54
CA ALA A 26 9.97 3.92 -3.95
C ALA A 26 11.06 4.93 -3.58
N GLU A 27 12.17 4.48 -2.99
CA GLU A 27 13.34 5.31 -2.70
C GLU A 27 13.93 5.90 -3.99
N TRP A 28 14.06 5.08 -5.03
CA TRP A 28 14.51 5.54 -6.35
C TRP A 28 13.57 6.58 -6.95
N LEU A 29 12.25 6.38 -6.85
CA LEU A 29 11.27 7.37 -7.31
C LEU A 29 11.36 8.68 -6.53
N ALA A 30 11.53 8.62 -5.20
CA ALA A 30 11.72 9.82 -4.40
C ALA A 30 12.96 10.63 -4.84
N LEU A 31 14.07 9.94 -5.18
CA LEU A 31 15.24 10.56 -5.80
C LEU A 31 14.92 11.15 -7.19
N LYS A 32 14.06 10.51 -7.99
CA LYS A 32 13.62 11.08 -9.27
C LYS A 32 12.78 12.34 -9.10
N VAL A 33 11.96 12.41 -8.05
CA VAL A 33 11.26 13.65 -7.72
C VAL A 33 12.26 14.76 -7.39
N THR A 34 13.25 14.52 -6.52
CA THR A 34 14.24 15.56 -6.19
C THR A 34 15.07 16.00 -7.40
N GLU A 35 15.46 15.09 -8.29
CA GLU A 35 16.11 15.41 -9.56
C GLU A 35 15.24 16.31 -10.46
N VAL A 36 13.93 16.02 -10.53
CA VAL A 36 12.97 16.82 -11.29
C VAL A 36 12.88 18.25 -10.73
N TYR A 37 12.81 18.43 -9.41
CA TYR A 37 12.87 19.76 -8.77
C TYR A 37 14.18 20.49 -9.05
N ALA A 38 15.32 19.80 -8.94
CA ALA A 38 16.64 20.39 -9.23
C ALA A 38 16.78 20.84 -10.70
N GLN A 39 16.04 20.22 -11.61
CA GLN A 39 16.04 20.53 -13.05
C GLN A 39 14.80 21.32 -13.51
N LYS A 40 14.10 21.99 -12.58
CA LYS A 40 12.81 22.68 -12.82
C LYS A 40 12.76 23.46 -14.15
N GLN A 41 13.73 24.34 -14.39
CA GLN A 41 13.76 25.17 -15.61
C GLN A 41 13.80 24.34 -16.90
N ARG A 42 14.59 23.26 -16.91
CA ARG A 42 14.73 22.37 -18.07
C ARG A 42 13.46 21.56 -18.29
N SER A 43 12.91 20.97 -17.23
CA SER A 43 11.70 20.16 -17.28
C SER A 43 10.51 20.97 -17.81
N LEU A 44 10.32 22.20 -17.31
CA LEU A 44 9.19 23.06 -17.70
C LEU A 44 9.19 23.48 -19.18
N GLN A 45 10.34 23.45 -19.86
CA GLN A 45 10.44 23.82 -21.28
C GLN A 45 9.84 22.77 -22.23
N THR A 46 9.79 21.51 -21.80
CA THR A 46 9.37 20.39 -22.65
C THR A 46 7.93 19.94 -22.41
N ILE A 47 7.26 20.47 -21.37
CA ILE A 47 5.90 20.05 -21.00
C ILE A 47 4.85 20.78 -21.84
N ASP A 48 3.94 20.02 -22.43
CA ASP A 48 2.73 20.56 -23.03
C ASP A 48 1.75 21.04 -21.95
N LYS A 49 1.84 22.32 -21.62
CA LYS A 49 0.94 22.96 -20.64
C LYS A 49 -0.52 22.95 -21.07
N ALA A 50 -0.80 22.80 -22.37
CA ALA A 50 -2.18 22.76 -22.86
C ALA A 50 -2.90 21.48 -22.45
N ALA A 51 -2.20 20.40 -22.09
CA ALA A 51 -2.79 19.14 -21.61
C ALA A 51 -3.55 19.29 -20.27
N PHE A 52 -3.32 20.39 -19.56
CA PHE A 52 -3.89 20.64 -18.24
C PHE A 52 -4.91 21.78 -18.27
N SER A 53 -5.89 21.73 -17.39
CA SER A 53 -6.83 22.83 -17.17
C SER A 53 -7.56 22.70 -15.86
N GLN A 54 -8.17 23.80 -15.45
CA GLN A 54 -9.13 23.82 -14.36
C GLN A 54 -10.51 23.40 -14.88
N ASP A 55 -11.23 22.58 -14.12
CA ASP A 55 -12.62 22.22 -14.41
C ASP A 55 -13.62 23.26 -13.84
N SER A 56 -14.92 22.94 -13.88
CA SER A 56 -15.97 23.81 -13.33
C SER A 56 -16.03 23.84 -11.80
N THR A 57 -15.43 22.87 -11.12
CA THR A 57 -15.37 22.80 -9.65
C THR A 57 -14.16 23.56 -9.08
N GLY A 58 -13.17 23.83 -9.93
CA GLY A 58 -11.93 24.51 -9.56
C GLY A 58 -10.72 23.60 -9.49
N VAL A 59 -10.90 22.29 -9.68
CA VAL A 59 -9.81 21.31 -9.68
C VAL A 59 -8.93 21.52 -10.91
N PHE A 60 -7.62 21.63 -10.70
CA PHE A 60 -6.66 21.64 -11.80
C PHE A 60 -6.18 20.22 -12.10
N LEU A 61 -6.34 19.79 -13.34
CA LEU A 61 -6.18 18.39 -13.73
C LEU A 61 -5.60 18.23 -15.12
N LYS A 62 -5.19 17.00 -15.44
CA LYS A 62 -4.85 16.58 -16.81
C LYS A 62 -6.10 16.06 -17.51
N ARG A 63 -6.46 16.63 -18.66
CA ARG A 63 -7.78 16.41 -19.29
C ARG A 63 -7.98 15.04 -19.91
N LEU A 64 -6.95 14.48 -20.54
CA LEU A 64 -7.08 13.32 -21.41
C LEU A 64 -6.05 12.24 -21.05
N PRO A 65 -6.43 10.95 -21.17
CA PRO A 65 -5.48 9.85 -21.08
C PRO A 65 -4.55 9.88 -22.30
N ASP A 66 -3.25 9.84 -22.03
CA ASP A 66 -2.18 9.74 -23.03
C ASP A 66 -1.26 8.52 -22.79
N GLY A 67 -1.73 7.59 -21.96
CA GLY A 67 -0.93 6.45 -21.47
C GLY A 67 0.04 6.81 -20.34
N GLY A 68 0.04 8.06 -19.85
CA GLY A 68 0.82 8.52 -18.70
C GLY A 68 0.04 8.50 -17.38
N SER A 69 0.45 9.39 -16.48
CA SER A 69 -0.20 9.61 -15.18
C SER A 69 -1.38 10.58 -15.28
N ALA A 70 -2.31 10.49 -14.34
CA ALA A 70 -3.28 11.55 -14.05
C ALA A 70 -2.67 12.61 -13.13
N LEU A 71 -3.28 13.79 -13.15
CA LEU A 71 -3.00 14.90 -12.23
C LEU A 71 -4.30 15.34 -11.57
N PHE A 72 -4.23 15.56 -10.26
CA PHE A 72 -5.25 16.21 -9.47
C PHE A 72 -4.61 17.30 -8.62
N VAL A 73 -5.22 18.48 -8.56
CA VAL A 73 -4.86 19.54 -7.61
C VAL A 73 -6.13 19.98 -6.90
N SER A 74 -6.13 19.79 -5.58
CA SER A 74 -7.23 20.17 -4.70
C SER A 74 -7.50 21.66 -4.71
N THR A 75 -8.76 22.02 -4.48
CA THR A 75 -9.23 23.41 -4.34
C THR A 75 -9.04 23.99 -2.93
N ILE A 76 -8.51 23.19 -1.99
CA ILE A 76 -8.21 23.66 -0.61
C ILE A 76 -7.22 24.83 -0.61
N PHE A 77 -6.23 24.78 -1.50
CA PHE A 77 -5.28 25.87 -1.68
C PHE A 77 -5.63 26.66 -2.94
N PRO A 78 -5.52 28.00 -2.93
CA PRO A 78 -5.64 28.77 -4.16
C PRO A 78 -4.61 28.31 -5.19
N LEU A 79 -5.03 28.11 -6.44
CA LEU A 79 -4.14 27.72 -7.54
C LEU A 79 -3.21 28.87 -7.93
N THR A 80 -2.07 28.98 -7.26
CA THR A 80 -1.00 29.94 -7.58
C THR A 80 -0.19 29.48 -8.80
N GLU A 81 0.63 30.38 -9.36
CA GLU A 81 1.52 30.00 -10.45
C GLU A 81 2.58 28.99 -9.99
N ASP A 82 3.05 29.07 -8.75
CA ASP A 82 4.00 28.09 -8.18
C ASP A 82 3.39 26.67 -8.14
N ILE A 83 2.13 26.54 -7.71
CA ILE A 83 1.43 25.25 -7.68
C ILE A 83 1.21 24.73 -9.12
N ARG A 84 0.87 25.60 -10.08
CA ARG A 84 0.79 25.21 -11.49
C ARG A 84 2.13 24.75 -12.04
N GLU A 85 3.21 25.43 -11.70
CA GLU A 85 4.54 25.03 -12.14
C GLU A 85 4.93 23.66 -11.58
N VAL A 86 4.62 23.38 -10.31
CA VAL A 86 4.81 22.05 -9.73
C VAL A 86 3.94 21.01 -10.45
N ALA A 87 2.69 21.35 -10.76
CA ALA A 87 1.83 20.50 -11.57
C ALA A 87 2.45 20.17 -12.92
N TYR A 88 2.92 21.15 -13.69
CA TYR A 88 3.59 20.88 -14.95
C TYR A 88 4.87 20.07 -14.77
N LEU A 89 5.70 20.46 -13.79
CA LEU A 89 6.98 19.85 -13.49
C LEU A 89 6.87 18.35 -13.23
N THR A 90 5.87 17.94 -12.45
CA THR A 90 5.65 16.53 -12.08
C THR A 90 5.24 15.63 -13.26
N GLU A 91 4.90 16.19 -14.42
CA GLU A 91 4.68 15.41 -15.65
C GLU A 91 5.94 14.64 -16.07
N ALA A 92 7.13 15.16 -15.74
CA ALA A 92 8.41 14.48 -15.99
C ALA A 92 8.54 13.13 -15.23
N LEU A 93 7.68 12.86 -14.24
CA LEU A 93 7.64 11.60 -13.51
C LEU A 93 6.94 10.47 -14.30
N ASN A 94 6.30 10.76 -15.43
CA ASN A 94 5.61 9.75 -16.24
C ASN A 94 6.51 8.56 -16.61
N GLU A 95 7.71 8.81 -17.12
CA GLU A 95 8.61 7.73 -17.54
C GLU A 95 9.18 6.94 -16.35
N PRO A 96 9.66 7.58 -15.25
CA PRO A 96 9.95 6.87 -14.01
C PRO A 96 8.79 6.01 -13.48
N PHE A 97 7.56 6.54 -13.52
CA PHE A 97 6.37 5.84 -13.03
C PHE A 97 6.03 4.62 -13.89
N LYS A 98 5.98 4.81 -15.22
CA LYS A 98 5.79 3.70 -16.17
C LYS A 98 6.85 2.62 -16.00
N LYS A 99 8.11 3.02 -15.80
CA LYS A 99 9.21 2.08 -15.60
C LYS A 99 8.97 1.22 -14.37
N VAL A 100 8.65 1.81 -13.23
CA VAL A 100 8.43 1.05 -11.99
C VAL A 100 7.22 0.12 -12.12
N CYS A 101 6.09 0.60 -12.61
CA CYS A 101 4.92 -0.25 -12.85
C CYS A 101 5.15 -1.35 -13.90
N GLY A 102 6.03 -1.12 -14.88
CA GLY A 102 6.31 -2.09 -15.95
C GLY A 102 7.40 -3.12 -15.61
N GLU A 103 8.36 -2.77 -14.75
CA GLU A 103 9.54 -3.59 -14.47
C GLU A 103 9.55 -4.22 -13.06
N VAL A 104 8.84 -3.62 -12.09
CA VAL A 104 8.83 -4.10 -10.70
C VAL A 104 7.59 -4.97 -10.47
N ASP A 105 7.81 -6.28 -10.38
CA ASP A 105 6.75 -7.28 -10.17
C ASP A 105 5.90 -6.98 -8.92
N GLY A 106 4.58 -6.96 -9.09
CA GLY A 106 3.60 -6.71 -8.02
C GLY A 106 3.23 -5.24 -7.81
N VAL A 107 3.86 -4.28 -8.50
CA VAL A 107 3.45 -2.88 -8.44
C VAL A 107 2.20 -2.64 -9.28
N LEU A 108 1.16 -2.12 -8.63
CA LEU A 108 -0.13 -1.84 -9.27
C LEU A 108 -0.26 -0.38 -9.70
N GLN A 109 0.22 0.52 -8.84
CA GLN A 109 0.07 1.96 -8.97
C GLN A 109 1.23 2.65 -8.26
N VAL A 110 1.61 3.82 -8.77
CA VAL A 110 2.58 4.71 -8.14
C VAL A 110 2.03 6.12 -8.12
N TYR A 111 2.35 6.88 -7.08
CA TYR A 111 1.92 8.27 -6.96
C TYR A 111 2.97 9.14 -6.31
N TYR A 112 2.82 10.45 -6.51
CA TYR A 112 3.48 11.51 -5.78
C TYR A 112 2.41 12.48 -5.27
N ASN A 113 2.34 12.63 -3.95
CA ASN A 113 1.48 13.58 -3.26
C ASN A 113 2.34 14.74 -2.73
N GLU A 114 2.03 15.97 -3.11
CA GLU A 114 2.77 17.17 -2.72
C GLU A 114 2.01 17.95 -1.62
N LYS A 115 2.76 18.74 -0.83
CA LYS A 115 2.28 19.42 0.39
C LYS A 115 1.07 20.36 0.19
N HIS A 116 0.83 20.88 -1.01
CA HIS A 116 -0.34 21.68 -1.37
C HIS A 116 -1.50 20.86 -1.95
N CYS A 117 -1.57 19.57 -1.62
CA CYS A 117 -2.63 18.66 -2.06
C CYS A 117 -2.72 18.49 -3.58
N LEU A 118 -1.55 18.42 -4.21
CA LEU A 118 -1.38 17.95 -5.58
C LEU A 118 -1.04 16.46 -5.58
N THR A 119 -1.72 15.70 -6.42
CA THR A 119 -1.50 14.27 -6.62
C THR A 119 -1.20 14.00 -8.09
N ARG A 120 -0.04 13.37 -8.33
CA ARG A 120 0.39 12.82 -9.61
C ARG A 120 0.35 11.31 -9.50
N ILE A 121 -0.46 10.60 -10.30
CA ILE A 121 -0.73 9.18 -10.06
C ILE A 121 -0.76 8.38 -11.37
N PHE A 122 -0.06 7.26 -11.41
CA PHE A 122 0.03 6.38 -12.58
C PHE A 122 -0.46 4.97 -12.25
N PRO A 123 -1.26 4.33 -13.12
CA PRO A 123 -1.68 4.82 -14.45
C PRO A 123 -2.83 5.85 -14.39
N PHE A 124 -3.03 6.59 -15.48
CA PHE A 124 -4.12 7.56 -15.59
C PHE A 124 -5.49 6.94 -15.26
N PHE A 125 -6.29 7.69 -14.51
CA PHE A 125 -7.73 7.51 -14.36
C PHE A 125 -8.41 8.88 -14.26
N ASP A 126 -9.73 8.91 -14.42
CA ASP A 126 -10.49 10.14 -14.25
C ASP A 126 -10.62 10.51 -12.76
N VAL A 127 -9.78 11.45 -12.32
CA VAL A 127 -9.72 11.92 -10.93
C VAL A 127 -11.02 12.57 -10.47
N THR A 128 -11.83 13.12 -11.38
CA THR A 128 -13.09 13.81 -11.03
C THR A 128 -14.18 12.86 -10.59
N LEU A 129 -14.08 11.58 -10.95
CA LEU A 129 -15.01 10.53 -10.55
C LEU A 129 -14.69 9.94 -9.17
N GLN A 130 -13.48 10.15 -8.65
CA GLN A 130 -13.01 9.49 -7.43
C GLN A 130 -12.60 10.46 -6.32
N PHE A 131 -12.06 11.64 -6.67
CA PHE A 131 -11.55 12.60 -5.68
C PHE A 131 -12.51 13.77 -5.48
N ASP A 132 -12.78 14.05 -4.20
CA ASP A 132 -13.49 15.26 -3.81
C ASP A 132 -12.66 16.51 -4.21
N PRO A 133 -13.27 17.55 -4.81
CA PRO A 133 -12.57 18.78 -5.16
C PRO A 133 -11.79 19.43 -4.01
N GLN A 134 -12.22 19.24 -2.76
CA GLN A 134 -11.55 19.70 -1.54
C GLN A 134 -10.86 18.56 -0.78
N LEU A 135 -10.39 17.52 -1.49
CA LEU A 135 -9.61 16.45 -0.87
C LEU A 135 -8.32 17.01 -0.25
N LYS A 136 -8.14 16.80 1.06
CA LYS A 136 -6.93 17.17 1.81
C LYS A 136 -6.00 15.98 1.94
N ILE A 137 -5.25 15.67 0.88
CA ILE A 137 -4.42 14.45 0.81
C ILE A 137 -3.41 14.33 1.96
N THR A 138 -2.98 15.46 2.53
CA THR A 138 -2.03 15.51 3.65
C THR A 138 -2.56 14.91 4.94
N ASP A 139 -3.90 14.81 5.08
CA ASP A 139 -4.55 14.26 6.28
C ASP A 139 -4.67 12.73 6.20
N PHE A 140 -4.21 12.12 5.11
CA PHE A 140 -4.31 10.69 4.86
C PHE A 140 -3.04 9.94 5.32
N PRO A 141 -3.16 8.70 5.84
CA PRO A 141 -2.02 7.93 6.34
C PRO A 141 -0.90 7.73 5.32
N PHE A 142 -1.24 7.58 4.05
CA PHE A 142 -0.28 7.46 2.97
C PHE A 142 0.46 8.78 2.63
N TYR A 143 0.20 9.85 3.39
CA TYR A 143 1.00 11.07 3.40
C TYR A 143 1.63 11.30 4.78
N TYR A 144 0.81 11.49 5.83
CA TYR A 144 1.35 11.95 7.12
C TYR A 144 2.26 10.92 7.81
N LEU A 145 2.12 9.63 7.54
CA LEU A 145 3.03 8.64 8.15
C LEU A 145 4.48 8.82 7.70
N ALA A 146 4.71 9.45 6.55
CA ALA A 146 6.04 9.74 6.03
C ALA A 146 6.58 11.13 6.46
N ASP A 147 5.80 11.92 7.22
CA ASP A 147 6.26 13.22 7.71
C ASP A 147 7.39 13.11 8.75
N ASP A 148 8.05 14.22 9.07
CA ASP A 148 9.18 14.25 10.00
C ASP A 148 8.79 13.83 11.44
N ARG A 149 7.50 13.99 11.82
CA ARG A 149 7.00 13.62 13.14
C ARG A 149 6.82 12.12 13.28
N HIS A 150 6.31 11.45 12.25
CA HIS A 150 6.02 10.02 12.26
C HIS A 150 7.21 9.19 11.73
N ASN A 151 8.01 9.76 10.84
CA ASN A 151 9.17 9.16 10.21
C ASN A 151 10.41 10.06 10.30
N PRO A 152 10.97 10.29 11.51
CA PRO A 152 12.13 11.15 11.71
C PRO A 152 13.41 10.61 11.03
N GLN A 153 13.43 9.35 10.62
CA GLN A 153 14.54 8.76 9.86
C GLN A 153 14.50 9.15 8.38
N LYS A 154 13.39 9.73 7.89
CA LYS A 154 13.20 10.16 6.50
C LYS A 154 13.45 9.06 5.47
N SER A 155 13.25 7.80 5.86
CA SER A 155 13.45 6.62 5.03
C SER A 155 12.15 6.17 4.38
N ALA A 156 12.21 5.31 3.37
CA ALA A 156 11.01 4.65 2.90
C ALA A 156 10.44 3.71 3.99
N ILE A 157 9.12 3.72 4.15
CA ILE A 157 8.40 2.95 5.18
C ILE A 157 7.18 2.27 4.57
N TRP A 158 6.93 1.02 4.95
CA TRP A 158 5.66 0.36 4.64
C TRP A 158 4.57 0.81 5.61
N MET A 159 3.38 1.04 5.08
CA MET A 159 2.17 1.09 5.89
C MET A 159 1.88 -0.30 6.45
N ASN A 160 1.72 -0.39 7.77
CA ASN A 160 1.54 -1.69 8.43
C ASN A 160 0.17 -2.32 8.09
N GLU A 161 -0.85 -1.49 7.83
CA GLU A 161 -2.22 -1.94 7.60
C GLU A 161 -2.67 -1.75 6.14
N PRO A 162 -3.39 -2.73 5.57
CA PRO A 162 -4.00 -2.60 4.26
C PRO A 162 -5.21 -1.66 4.30
N TYR A 163 -5.45 -0.98 3.20
CA TYR A 163 -6.57 -0.04 3.07
C TYR A 163 -7.24 -0.17 1.71
N VAL A 164 -8.46 0.35 1.62
CA VAL A 164 -9.18 0.43 0.34
C VAL A 164 -8.58 1.57 -0.47
N ASP A 165 -8.02 1.25 -1.63
CA ASP A 165 -7.43 2.24 -2.52
C ASP A 165 -8.49 3.25 -3.02
N PRO A 166 -8.31 4.55 -2.76
CA PRO A 166 -9.19 5.60 -3.27
C PRO A 166 -9.28 5.67 -4.79
N ALA A 167 -8.28 5.13 -5.53
CA ALA A 167 -8.32 5.05 -6.99
C ALA A 167 -9.06 3.81 -7.53
N GLY A 168 -9.69 3.02 -6.66
CA GLY A 168 -10.59 1.93 -7.03
C GLY A 168 -9.87 0.62 -7.36
N ARG A 169 -8.63 0.43 -6.93
CA ARG A 169 -7.85 -0.79 -7.20
C ARG A 169 -8.09 -1.94 -6.22
N GLY A 170 -9.02 -1.77 -5.27
CA GLY A 170 -9.33 -2.76 -4.25
C GLY A 170 -8.51 -2.55 -2.98
N ILE A 171 -8.14 -3.64 -2.31
CA ILE A 171 -7.39 -3.58 -1.05
C ILE A 171 -5.90 -3.60 -1.37
N VAL A 172 -5.19 -2.56 -0.94
CA VAL A 172 -3.77 -2.38 -1.20
C VAL A 172 -2.97 -2.26 0.09
N ILE A 173 -1.67 -2.49 -0.04
CA ILE A 173 -0.65 -2.02 0.90
C ILE A 173 0.31 -1.11 0.16
N SER A 174 0.91 -0.18 0.89
CA SER A 174 1.73 0.85 0.27
C SER A 174 3.04 1.06 0.99
N VAL A 175 4.09 1.24 0.21
CA VAL A 175 5.36 1.80 0.69
C VAL A 175 5.38 3.28 0.38
N LEU A 176 5.80 4.08 1.35
CA LEU A 176 5.86 5.54 1.29
C LEU A 176 7.32 5.96 1.36
N ALA A 177 7.75 6.83 0.47
CA ALA A 177 9.08 7.42 0.46
C ALA A 177 8.95 8.95 0.52
N PRO A 178 9.36 9.61 1.62
CA PRO A 178 9.26 11.05 1.73
C PRO A 178 10.27 11.75 0.81
N VAL A 179 9.85 12.86 0.22
CA VAL A 179 10.66 13.71 -0.64
C VAL A 179 10.92 15.02 0.08
N TYR A 180 12.20 15.33 0.31
CA TYR A 180 12.62 16.57 0.94
C TYR A 180 13.28 17.50 -0.07
N ILE A 181 12.88 18.77 -0.09
CA ILE A 181 13.51 19.86 -0.85
C ILE A 181 13.90 20.94 0.16
N ASP A 182 15.16 21.39 0.12
CA ASP A 182 15.72 22.37 1.07
C ASP A 182 15.48 22.02 2.56
N SER A 183 15.52 20.72 2.88
CA SER A 183 15.26 20.15 4.21
C SER A 183 13.81 20.21 4.71
N GLU A 184 12.87 20.66 3.89
CA GLU A 184 11.43 20.60 4.15
C GLU A 184 10.78 19.43 3.41
N LEU A 185 9.76 18.82 4.00
CA LEU A 185 8.98 17.78 3.32
C LEU A 185 8.19 18.43 2.19
N GLU A 186 8.57 18.14 0.95
CA GLU A 186 7.88 18.64 -0.24
C GLU A 186 6.70 17.74 -0.60
N GLY A 187 6.85 16.44 -0.38
CA GLY A 187 5.80 15.48 -0.68
C GLY A 187 6.20 14.05 -0.34
N VAL A 188 5.36 13.11 -0.78
CA VAL A 188 5.50 11.69 -0.50
C VAL A 188 5.25 10.93 -1.79
N VAL A 189 6.22 10.13 -2.20
CA VAL A 189 6.02 9.09 -3.20
C VAL A 189 5.39 7.89 -2.51
N GLY A 190 4.40 7.26 -3.15
CA GLY A 190 3.90 5.97 -2.72
C GLY A 190 3.79 4.98 -3.85
N ILE A 191 3.90 3.70 -3.50
CA ILE A 191 3.71 2.56 -4.41
C ILE A 191 2.71 1.62 -3.79
N ASP A 192 1.66 1.28 -4.53
CA ASP A 192 0.60 0.37 -4.09
C ASP A 192 0.81 -1.04 -4.66
N VAL A 193 0.59 -2.03 -3.80
CA VAL A 193 0.59 -3.45 -4.12
C VAL A 193 -0.76 -4.04 -3.76
N CYS A 194 -1.35 -4.83 -4.66
CA CYS A 194 -2.64 -5.46 -4.41
C CYS A 194 -2.53 -6.64 -3.44
N VAL A 195 -3.34 -6.63 -2.37
CA VAL A 195 -3.40 -7.77 -1.43
C VAL A 195 -3.95 -9.03 -2.12
N HIS A 196 -4.83 -8.86 -3.10
CA HIS A 196 -5.36 -9.98 -3.89
C HIS A 196 -4.27 -10.72 -4.67
N ASP A 197 -3.34 -9.99 -5.29
CA ASP A 197 -2.26 -10.58 -6.08
C ASP A 197 -1.26 -11.32 -5.19
N LEU A 198 -0.99 -10.78 -4.00
CA LEU A 198 -0.20 -11.46 -2.97
C LEU A 198 -0.88 -12.78 -2.54
N GLN A 199 -2.19 -12.76 -2.29
CA GLN A 199 -2.96 -13.96 -1.96
C GLN A 199 -2.89 -15.00 -3.08
N ALA A 200 -3.09 -14.59 -4.34
CA ALA A 200 -3.02 -15.48 -5.49
C ALA A 200 -1.62 -16.11 -5.67
N ALA A 201 -0.56 -15.33 -5.43
CA ALA A 201 0.81 -15.83 -5.44
C ALA A 201 1.03 -16.87 -4.33
N LEU A 202 0.57 -16.61 -3.11
CA LEU A 202 0.67 -17.55 -2.00
C LEU A 202 -0.09 -18.84 -2.26
N ASP A 203 -1.32 -18.77 -2.77
CA ASP A 203 -2.12 -19.96 -3.11
C ASP A 203 -1.40 -20.84 -4.14
N ARG A 204 -0.73 -20.22 -5.13
CA ARG A 204 0.06 -20.94 -6.14
C ARG A 204 1.31 -21.60 -5.56
N GLU A 205 2.08 -20.87 -4.75
CA GLU A 205 3.36 -21.34 -4.21
C GLU A 205 3.19 -22.37 -3.08
N LEU A 206 2.20 -22.15 -2.21
CA LEU A 206 1.92 -22.99 -1.04
C LEU A 206 0.95 -24.14 -1.34
N LYS A 207 0.23 -24.10 -2.47
CA LYS A 207 -0.70 -25.14 -2.91
C LYS A 207 -1.67 -25.54 -1.79
N ASP A 208 -1.53 -26.76 -1.29
CA ASP A 208 -2.35 -27.33 -0.23
C ASP A 208 -1.74 -27.15 1.16
N VAL A 209 -0.95 -26.11 1.42
CA VAL A 209 -0.55 -25.75 2.79
C VAL A 209 -1.48 -24.62 3.27
N PRO A 210 -2.39 -24.85 4.24
CA PRO A 210 -3.24 -23.80 4.75
C PRO A 210 -2.41 -22.73 5.47
N PHE A 211 -2.63 -21.47 5.14
CA PHE A 211 -1.91 -20.32 5.70
C PHE A 211 -2.85 -19.18 6.12
N LEU A 212 -2.32 -18.30 6.94
CA LEU A 212 -2.89 -17.03 7.39
C LEU A 212 -1.78 -15.98 7.43
N ILE A 213 -2.01 -14.80 6.87
CA ILE A 213 -1.11 -13.65 6.97
C ILE A 213 -1.69 -12.58 7.87
N THR A 214 -0.84 -12.04 8.74
CA THR A 214 -1.19 -11.00 9.71
C THR A 214 -0.09 -9.98 9.82
N THR A 215 -0.42 -8.78 10.27
CA THR A 215 0.56 -7.84 10.81
C THR A 215 1.12 -8.37 12.13
N ASP A 216 2.20 -7.74 12.60
CA ASP A 216 2.73 -7.97 13.94
C ASP A 216 1.82 -7.48 15.07
N GLU A 217 0.97 -6.49 14.76
CA GLU A 217 -0.09 -5.98 15.64
C GLU A 217 -1.36 -6.84 15.63
N GLY A 218 -1.38 -7.91 14.83
CA GLY A 218 -2.47 -8.89 14.78
C GLY A 218 -3.64 -8.50 13.88
N ALA A 219 -3.48 -7.47 13.04
CA ALA A 219 -4.44 -7.18 11.99
C ALA A 219 -4.40 -8.29 10.93
N PHE A 220 -5.59 -8.70 10.52
CA PHE A 220 -5.79 -9.75 9.53
C PHE A 220 -5.53 -9.22 8.12
N ILE A 221 -4.70 -9.92 7.33
CA ILE A 221 -4.42 -9.55 5.94
C ILE A 221 -5.11 -10.50 4.97
N SER A 222 -4.80 -11.80 5.09
CA SER A 222 -5.32 -12.79 4.15
C SER A 222 -5.29 -14.20 4.72
N ILE A 223 -6.15 -15.08 4.21
CA ILE A 223 -6.30 -16.44 4.71
C ILE A 223 -6.59 -17.44 3.60
N HIS A 224 -5.99 -18.61 3.73
CA HIS A 224 -6.34 -19.75 2.92
C HIS A 224 -7.72 -20.30 3.33
N LYS A 225 -8.62 -20.53 2.36
CA LYS A 225 -10.02 -20.97 2.56
C LYS A 225 -10.25 -22.08 3.60
N ARG A 226 -9.31 -23.02 3.73
CA ARG A 226 -9.39 -24.12 4.73
C ARG A 226 -9.24 -23.67 6.19
N LEU A 227 -8.65 -22.52 6.46
CA LEU A 227 -8.54 -21.96 7.82
C LEU A 227 -9.71 -21.03 8.16
N GLU A 228 -10.49 -20.56 7.18
CA GLU A 228 -11.60 -19.62 7.42
C GLU A 228 -12.61 -20.12 8.47
N PRO A 229 -13.13 -21.37 8.39
CA PRO A 229 -14.08 -21.87 9.37
C PRO A 229 -13.44 -22.14 10.73
N LEU A 230 -12.16 -22.51 10.74
CA LEU A 230 -11.43 -22.89 11.95
C LEU A 230 -11.17 -21.70 12.88
N LEU A 231 -11.00 -20.52 12.30
CA LEU A 231 -10.67 -19.31 13.05
C LEU A 231 -11.89 -18.43 13.33
N ASP A 232 -13.08 -18.88 12.95
CA ASP A 232 -14.35 -18.14 13.11
C ASP A 232 -14.25 -16.72 12.54
N LEU A 233 -13.55 -16.58 11.40
CA LEU A 233 -13.28 -15.30 10.76
C LEU A 233 -14.42 -14.85 9.85
N TYR A 234 -15.64 -15.39 10.02
CA TYR A 234 -16.84 -14.97 9.32
C TYR A 234 -17.74 -14.11 10.23
N PRO A 235 -18.55 -13.18 9.68
CA PRO A 235 -18.92 -13.08 8.27
C PRO A 235 -17.97 -12.21 7.43
N LYS A 236 -18.00 -12.40 6.11
CA LYS A 236 -17.51 -11.41 5.14
C LYS A 236 -18.31 -10.12 5.37
N PRO A 237 -17.70 -8.93 5.48
CA PRO A 237 -18.46 -7.70 5.40
C PRO A 237 -19.23 -7.69 4.07
N PRO A 238 -20.49 -7.23 4.02
CA PRO A 238 -21.18 -7.05 2.76
C PRO A 238 -20.36 -6.11 1.88
N ALA A 239 -20.31 -6.37 0.58
CA ALA A 239 -19.55 -5.56 -0.37
C ALA A 239 -19.94 -4.06 -0.36
N SER A 240 -21.11 -3.74 0.22
CA SER A 240 -21.62 -2.37 0.45
C SER A 240 -20.91 -1.60 1.57
N ASP A 241 -20.19 -2.29 2.47
CA ASP A 241 -19.45 -1.64 3.56
C ASP A 241 -18.05 -1.18 3.12
N ILE A 242 -17.66 -1.52 1.89
CA ILE A 242 -16.54 -0.89 1.18
C ILE A 242 -17.10 0.38 0.53
N GLY A 243 -17.65 1.26 1.36
CA GLY A 243 -17.97 2.61 0.92
C GLY A 243 -16.67 3.24 0.42
N TYR A 244 -16.73 3.90 -0.74
CA TYR A 244 -15.71 4.87 -1.16
C TYR A 244 -15.73 6.01 -0.15
N ALA A 245 -15.18 5.75 1.03
CA ALA A 245 -15.08 6.73 2.08
C ALA A 245 -14.05 7.76 1.63
N THR A 246 -14.37 9.03 1.83
CA THR A 246 -13.49 10.21 1.71
C THR A 246 -12.34 10.19 2.74
N THR A 247 -11.98 9.02 3.23
CA THR A 247 -10.96 8.67 4.21
C THR A 247 -10.58 7.22 3.88
N PRO A 248 -9.31 6.79 3.89
CA PRO A 248 -8.98 5.39 3.67
C PRO A 248 -9.58 4.66 4.85
N GLN A 249 -10.71 4.00 4.62
CA GLN A 249 -11.30 3.20 5.65
C GLN A 249 -10.33 2.04 5.82
N ALA A 250 -9.69 1.98 6.99
CA ALA A 250 -8.86 0.85 7.36
C ALA A 250 -9.66 -0.41 7.03
N PHE A 251 -9.09 -1.32 6.24
CA PHE A 251 -9.80 -2.53 5.83
C PHE A 251 -10.25 -3.24 7.10
N ASN A 252 -11.56 -3.26 7.33
CA ASN A 252 -12.24 -3.68 8.56
C ASN A 252 -11.32 -4.37 9.59
N THR A 253 -10.55 -3.56 10.33
CA THR A 253 -9.57 -4.02 11.33
C THR A 253 -10.24 -4.56 12.58
N SER A 254 -11.58 -4.63 12.60
CA SER A 254 -12.39 -5.27 13.66
C SER A 254 -12.08 -6.76 13.86
N LYS A 255 -11.26 -7.37 13.00
CA LYS A 255 -10.72 -8.73 13.18
C LYS A 255 -9.26 -8.75 13.64
N ASN A 256 -8.87 -7.83 14.53
CA ASN A 256 -7.62 -7.99 15.26
C ASN A 256 -7.66 -9.35 16.01
N LEU A 257 -6.73 -10.23 15.69
CA LEU A 257 -6.76 -11.62 16.14
C LEU A 257 -6.43 -11.76 17.64
N PHE A 258 -5.80 -10.75 18.25
CA PHE A 258 -5.70 -10.63 19.72
C PHE A 258 -7.06 -10.37 20.38
N MET A 259 -8.02 -9.81 19.64
CA MET A 259 -9.38 -9.51 20.08
C MET A 259 -10.43 -10.49 19.54
N SER A 260 -10.02 -11.55 18.81
CA SER A 260 -10.92 -12.57 18.26
C SER A 260 -11.88 -13.12 19.33
N PRO A 261 -13.16 -13.41 19.02
CA PRO A 261 -14.08 -14.05 19.98
C PRO A 261 -13.60 -15.45 20.40
N SER A 262 -12.85 -16.15 19.54
CA SER A 262 -12.29 -17.46 19.83
C SER A 262 -11.13 -17.38 20.83
N ARG A 263 -11.31 -17.99 22.00
CA ARG A 263 -10.24 -18.10 23.02
C ARG A 263 -9.02 -18.86 22.49
N ALA A 264 -9.23 -19.83 21.59
CA ALA A 264 -8.13 -20.59 20.98
C ALA A 264 -7.29 -19.70 20.05
N VAL A 265 -7.93 -18.86 19.25
CA VAL A 265 -7.25 -17.87 18.39
C VAL A 265 -6.48 -16.85 19.23
N ARG A 266 -7.10 -16.26 20.27
CA ARG A 266 -6.37 -15.34 21.17
C ARG A 266 -5.17 -16.02 21.82
N LYS A 267 -5.29 -17.30 22.21
CA LYS A 267 -4.18 -18.08 22.78
C LYS A 267 -3.07 -18.32 21.74
N LEU A 268 -3.43 -18.63 20.49
CA LEU A 268 -2.50 -18.82 19.38
C LEU A 268 -1.57 -17.60 19.22
N PHE A 269 -2.16 -16.42 19.11
CA PHE A 269 -1.41 -15.18 18.89
C PHE A 269 -0.54 -14.78 20.07
N ARG A 270 -1.00 -15.01 21.31
CA ARG A 270 -0.15 -14.82 22.50
C ARG A 270 1.04 -15.78 22.55
N LEU A 271 0.84 -17.04 22.17
CA LEU A 271 1.94 -18.01 22.11
C LEU A 271 2.97 -17.59 21.06
N PHE A 272 2.53 -17.08 19.91
CA PHE A 272 3.42 -16.58 18.87
C PHE A 272 4.27 -15.37 19.26
N SER A 273 3.97 -14.68 20.37
CA SER A 273 4.88 -13.69 20.94
C SER A 273 6.16 -14.30 21.54
N THR A 274 6.19 -15.61 21.80
CA THR A 274 7.29 -16.29 22.53
C THR A 274 7.84 -17.54 21.85
N THR A 275 7.10 -18.13 20.91
CA THR A 275 7.52 -19.29 20.12
C THR A 275 7.16 -19.10 18.65
N ASN A 276 7.84 -19.81 17.75
CA ASN A 276 7.45 -19.91 16.34
C ASN A 276 6.63 -21.17 16.05
N GLU A 277 6.47 -22.06 17.04
CA GLU A 277 5.75 -23.32 16.92
C GLU A 277 4.83 -23.51 18.10
N CYS A 278 3.57 -23.82 17.83
CA CYS A 278 2.64 -24.21 18.87
C CYS A 278 1.54 -25.12 18.35
N ALA A 279 1.15 -26.09 19.18
CA ALA A 279 -0.05 -26.86 19.01
C ALA A 279 -1.20 -26.20 19.77
N ILE A 280 -2.33 -25.98 19.10
CA ILE A 280 -3.55 -25.49 19.74
C ILE A 280 -4.72 -26.42 19.43
N LYS A 281 -5.63 -26.54 20.40
CA LYS A 281 -6.88 -27.27 20.23
C LYS A 281 -7.98 -26.28 19.84
N ILE A 282 -8.66 -26.55 18.73
CA ILE A 282 -9.85 -25.82 18.28
C ILE A 282 -10.97 -26.84 18.13
N GLY A 283 -12.01 -26.74 18.96
CA GLY A 283 -13.03 -27.78 19.04
C GLY A 283 -12.44 -29.11 19.53
N HIS A 284 -12.61 -30.17 18.73
CA HIS A 284 -12.07 -31.51 19.03
C HIS A 284 -10.68 -31.76 18.41
N ASP A 285 -10.29 -30.94 17.43
CA ASP A 285 -9.08 -31.15 16.64
C ASP A 285 -7.88 -30.38 17.21
N THR A 286 -6.70 -30.93 16.99
CA THR A 286 -5.43 -30.30 17.35
C THR A 286 -4.72 -29.85 16.08
N PHE A 287 -4.30 -28.59 16.07
CA PHE A 287 -3.63 -27.95 14.95
C PHE A 287 -2.22 -27.54 15.35
N ASP A 288 -1.24 -27.95 14.55
CA ASP A 288 0.15 -27.59 14.69
C ASP A 288 0.45 -26.40 13.80
N PHE A 289 0.59 -25.21 14.40
CA PHE A 289 0.92 -24.01 13.66
C PHE A 289 2.40 -23.70 13.73
N TYR A 290 2.92 -23.20 12.61
CA TYR A 290 4.26 -22.67 12.47
C TYR A 290 4.22 -21.24 11.96
N LYS A 291 4.94 -20.34 12.62
CA LYS A 291 5.05 -18.93 12.28
C LYS A 291 6.36 -18.68 11.54
N VAL A 292 6.25 -17.99 10.40
CA VAL A 292 7.37 -17.45 9.63
C VAL A 292 7.22 -15.93 9.53
N SER A 293 8.33 -15.20 9.66
CA SER A 293 8.32 -13.74 9.56
C SER A 293 8.55 -13.27 8.13
N ILE A 294 7.95 -12.13 7.79
CA ILE A 294 8.21 -11.34 6.57
C ILE A 294 8.68 -9.97 7.06
N PRO A 295 9.98 -9.83 7.39
CA PRO A 295 10.50 -8.67 8.12
C PRO A 295 10.29 -7.31 7.45
N GLU A 296 10.35 -7.25 6.11
CA GLU A 296 10.30 -5.99 5.35
C GLU A 296 9.06 -5.14 5.68
N ILE A 297 7.91 -5.79 5.90
CA ILE A 297 6.64 -5.15 6.24
C ILE A 297 6.15 -5.52 7.65
N LYS A 298 7.01 -6.14 8.46
CA LYS A 298 6.69 -6.62 9.82
C LYS A 298 5.45 -7.53 9.89
N TRP A 299 5.30 -8.40 8.90
CA TRP A 299 4.20 -9.36 8.87
C TRP A 299 4.64 -10.74 9.31
N PHE A 300 3.65 -11.56 9.64
CA PHE A 300 3.83 -12.98 9.92
C PHE A 300 2.91 -13.82 9.04
N MET A 301 3.44 -14.95 8.59
CA MET A 301 2.68 -16.02 7.98
C MET A 301 2.58 -17.19 8.94
N LEU A 302 1.36 -17.55 9.31
CA LEU A 302 1.03 -18.71 10.12
C LEU A 302 0.58 -19.84 9.20
N VAL A 303 1.18 -21.01 9.31
CA VAL A 303 0.83 -22.16 8.50
C VAL A 303 0.43 -23.33 9.37
N ASN A 304 -0.64 -24.01 8.97
CA ASN A 304 -1.06 -25.26 9.60
C ASN A 304 -0.24 -26.40 9.00
N LEU A 305 0.56 -27.06 9.84
CA LEU A 305 1.42 -28.17 9.46
C LEU A 305 0.77 -29.54 9.63
N SER A 306 -0.36 -29.61 10.32
CA SER A 306 -1.15 -30.83 10.49
C SER A 306 -1.58 -31.41 9.13
N GLU A 307 -1.90 -32.70 9.12
CA GLU A 307 -2.36 -33.42 7.91
C GLU A 307 -3.81 -33.13 7.59
#